data_AF-A0A3N9P729-F1
#
_entry.id   AF-A0A3N9P729-F1
#
_cell.length_a   1.000
_cell.length_b   1.000
_cell.length_c   1.000
_cell.angle_alpha   90.00
_cell.angle_beta   90.00
_cell.angle_gamma   90.00
#
_symmetry.space_group_name_H-M   'P 1'
#
loop_
_entity.id
_entity.type
_entity.pdbx_description
1 polymer ?
#
loop_
_entity_poly.entity_id
_entity_poly.type
_entity_poly.pdbx_seq_one_letter_code
_entity_poly.pdbx_strand_id
1 'polypeptide(L)' 'MITREEIHSWGIQEKLFVMEELWNSLSEDHADEVVPTWHKGVLEHRMQRLREGKEIYHSLGDIKKDFLKG' A
#
# COMPACT_ATOMS: atom_id res chain seq x y z
N MET A 1 3.28 4.87 24.86
CA MET A 1 2.24 5.44 23.97
C MET A 1 2.93 6.47 23.11
N ILE A 2 2.87 6.35 21.79
CA ILE A 2 3.44 7.36 20.89
C ILE A 2 2.40 8.48 20.75
N THR A 3 2.81 9.72 21.02
CA THR A 3 1.95 10.90 20.94
C THR A 3 2.07 11.60 19.58
N ARG A 4 1.06 12.40 19.24
CA ARG A 4 1.05 13.14 17.98
C ARG A 4 2.14 14.20 17.95
N GLU A 5 2.42 14.83 19.09
CA GLU A 5 3.44 15.84 19.29
C GLU A 5 4.85 15.25 19.03
N GLU A 6 5.10 14.05 19.54
CA GLU A 6 6.33 13.29 19.26
C GLU A 6 6.47 12.97 17.78
N ILE A 7 5.41 12.44 17.14
CA ILE A 7 5.42 12.15 15.69
C ILE A 7 5.71 13.42 14.89
N HIS A 8 5.11 14.57 15.24
CA HIS A 8 5.35 15.81 14.51
C HIS A 8 6.82 16.23 14.51
N SER A 9 7.54 15.97 15.60
CA SER A 9 8.96 16.29 15.78
C SER A 9 9.91 15.43 14.92
N TRP A 10 9.45 14.25 14.46
CA TRP A 10 10.28 13.31 13.71
C TRP A 10 10.57 13.74 12.27
N GLY A 11 11.72 13.29 11.76
CA GLY A 11 12.06 13.36 10.35
C GLY A 11 11.14 12.51 9.48
N ILE A 12 11.11 12.78 8.17
CA ILE A 12 10.27 12.03 7.24
C ILE A 12 10.67 10.55 7.16
N GLN A 13 11.95 10.24 7.25
CA GLN A 13 12.48 8.88 7.23
C GLN A 13 12.02 8.08 8.45
N GLU A 14 12.06 8.67 9.63
CA GLU A 14 11.62 8.05 10.88
C GLU A 14 10.11 7.79 10.85
N LYS A 15 9.33 8.76 10.35
CA LYS A 15 7.88 8.61 10.16
C LYS A 15 7.56 7.46 9.22
N LEU A 16 8.25 7.38 8.08
CA LEU A 16 8.04 6.32 7.09
C LEU A 16 8.43 4.95 7.64
N PHE A 17 9.56 4.86 8.33
CA PHE A 17 10.02 3.62 8.95
C PHE A 17 9.01 3.12 9.98
N VAL A 18 8.57 3.97 10.91
CA VAL A 18 7.57 3.58 11.92
C VAL A 18 6.24 3.21 11.27
N MET A 19 5.82 3.93 10.23
CA MET A 19 4.61 3.58 9.47
C MET A 19 4.72 2.18 8.84
N GLU A 20 5.87 1.84 8.26
CA GLU A 20 6.12 0.53 7.64
C GLU A 20 6.15 -0.60 8.67
N GLU A 21 6.88 -0.42 9.78
CA GLU A 21 6.92 -1.42 10.87
C GLU A 21 5.55 -1.65 11.50
N LEU A 22 4.78 -0.58 11.74
CA LEU A 22 3.41 -0.69 12.23
C LEU A 22 2.52 -1.43 11.23
N TRP A 23 2.64 -1.10 9.94
CA TRP A 23 1.86 -1.76 8.90
C TRP A 23 2.20 -3.26 8.79
N ASN A 24 3.49 -3.61 8.82
CA ASN A 24 3.95 -5.00 8.77
C ASN A 24 3.35 -5.80 9.93
N SER A 25 3.50 -5.31 11.17
CA SER A 25 2.93 -5.95 12.35
C SER A 25 1.41 -6.13 12.27
N LEU A 26 0.67 -5.09 11.84
CA LEU A 26 -0.77 -5.17 11.68
C LEU A 26 -1.19 -6.18 10.60
N SER A 27 -0.43 -6.25 9.50
CA SER A 27 -0.75 -7.12 8.37
C SER A 27 -0.39 -8.59 8.59
N GLU A 28 0.53 -8.88 9.50
CA GLU A 28 0.92 -10.26 9.85
C GLU A 28 -0.02 -10.87 10.90
N ASP A 29 -0.31 -10.14 11.97
CA ASP A 29 -1.03 -10.69 13.13
C ASP A 29 -2.54 -10.43 13.09
N HIS A 30 -2.98 -9.37 12.39
CA HIS A 30 -4.36 -8.87 12.43
C HIS A 30 -4.91 -8.56 11.03
N ALA A 31 -4.44 -9.27 9.99
CA ALA A 31 -4.83 -9.04 8.61
C ALA A 31 -6.35 -8.94 8.41
N ASP A 32 -7.10 -9.83 9.06
CA ASP A 32 -8.57 -9.88 8.94
C ASP A 32 -9.29 -8.71 9.64
N GLU A 33 -8.64 -8.03 10.59
CA GLU A 33 -9.19 -6.88 11.29
C GLU A 33 -8.91 -5.55 10.57
N VAL A 34 -7.73 -5.43 9.95
CA VAL A 34 -7.32 -4.21 9.24
C VAL A 34 -7.81 -4.16 7.80
N VAL A 35 -8.17 -5.31 7.21
CA VAL A 35 -8.70 -5.39 5.86
C VAL A 35 -10.22 -5.23 5.88
N PRO A 36 -10.79 -4.19 5.22
CA PRO A 36 -12.23 -4.07 5.11
C PRO A 36 -12.85 -5.28 4.42
N THR A 37 -14.03 -5.70 4.87
CA THR A 37 -14.74 -6.89 4.34
C THR A 37 -15.02 -6.81 2.83
N TRP A 38 -15.17 -5.60 2.29
CA TRP A 38 -15.37 -5.37 0.86
C TRP A 38 -14.09 -5.48 0.02
N HIS A 39 -12.91 -5.40 0.64
CA HIS A 39 -11.62 -5.29 -0.05
C HIS A 39 -11.34 -6.53 -0.92
N LYS A 40 -11.65 -7.72 -0.41
CA LYS A 40 -11.51 -8.97 -1.16
C LYS A 40 -12.34 -8.96 -2.44
N GLY A 41 -13.60 -8.51 -2.39
CA GLY A 41 -14.47 -8.43 -3.56
C GLY A 41 -13.95 -7.45 -4.62
N VAL A 42 -13.35 -6.33 -4.20
CA VAL A 42 -12.72 -5.38 -5.12
C VAL A 42 -11.47 -5.96 -5.78
N LEU A 43 -10.63 -6.67 -5.01
CA LEU A 43 -9.45 -7.34 -5.56
C LEU A 43 -9.84 -8.42 -6.57
N GLU A 44 -10.83 -9.25 -6.24
CA GLU A 44 -11.35 -10.30 -7.13
C GLU A 44 -11.90 -9.70 -8.42
N HIS A 45 -12.68 -8.61 -8.33
CA HIS A 45 -13.21 -7.91 -9.50
C HIS A 45 -12.11 -7.35 -10.41
N ARG A 46 -11.09 -6.70 -9.84
CA ARG A 46 -9.94 -6.18 -10.59
C ARG A 46 -9.15 -7.32 -11.26
N MET A 47 -8.88 -8.40 -10.53
CA MET A 47 -8.21 -9.58 -11.08
C MET A 47 -9.00 -10.24 -12.21
N GLN A 48 -10.34 -10.24 -12.13
CA GLN A 48 -11.19 -10.72 -13.21
C GLN A 48 -11.06 -9.81 -14.44
N ARG A 49 -11.16 -8.49 -14.29
CA ARG A 49 -11.02 -7.53 -15.39
C ARG A 49 -9.67 -7.62 -16.09
N LEU A 50 -8.59 -7.84 -15.34
CA LEU A 50 -7.26 -8.11 -15.88
C LEU A 50 -7.24 -9.39 -16.71
N ARG A 51 -7.79 -10.50 -16.19
CA ARG A 51 -7.87 -11.79 -16.92
C ARG A 51 -8.69 -11.68 -18.20
N GLU A 52 -9.72 -10.84 -18.20
CA GLU A 52 -10.57 -10.56 -19.36
C GLU A 52 -9.94 -9.57 -20.35
N GLY A 53 -8.75 -9.04 -20.08
CA GLY A 53 -8.08 -8.04 -20.93
C GLY A 53 -8.76 -6.66 -20.92
N LYS A 54 -9.64 -6.40 -19.95
CA LYS A 54 -10.42 -5.16 -19.81
C LYS A 54 -9.72 -4.10 -18.94
N GLU A 55 -8.58 -4.45 -18.37
CA GLU A 55 -7.69 -3.56 -17.63
C GLU A 55 -6.23 -3.84 -18.03
N ILE A 56 -5.43 -2.78 -18.08
CA ILE A 56 -3.99 -2.85 -18.28
C ILE A 56 -3.37 -2.35 -16.98
N TYR A 57 -2.42 -3.10 -16.44
CA TYR A 57 -1.58 -2.62 -15.35
C TYR A 57 -0.19 -2.31 -15.90
N HIS A 58 0.40 -1.22 -15.40
CA HIS A 58 1.81 -0.93 -15.61
C HIS A 58 2.54 -1.29 -14.33
N SER A 59 3.65 -2.02 -14.44
CA SER A 59 4.50 -2.19 -13.27
C SER A 59 5.13 -0.84 -12.91
N LEU A 60 5.49 -0.66 -11.63
CA LEU A 60 6.24 0.53 -11.20
C LEU A 60 7.56 0.69 -11.98
N GLY A 61 8.14 -0.41 -12.46
CA GLY A 61 9.32 -0.38 -13.33
C GLY A 61 9.04 0.19 -14.72
N ASP A 62 7.87 -0.13 -15.30
CA ASP A 62 7.42 0.41 -16.59
C ASP A 62 7.19 1.92 -16.46
N ILE A 63 6.52 2.33 -15.39
CA ILE A 63 6.26 3.74 -15.09
C ILE A 63 7.57 4.49 -14.88
N LYS A 64 8.52 3.98 -14.08
CA LYS A 64 9.82 4.64 -13.88
C LYS A 64 10.58 4.87 -15.19
N LYS A 65 10.53 3.92 -16.14
CA LYS A 65 11.17 4.08 -17.45
C LYS A 65 10.52 5.16 -18.29
N ASP A 66 9.20 5.35 -18.17
CA ASP A 66 8.47 6.39 -18.89
C ASP A 66 8.72 7.77 -18.28
N PHE A 67 8.82 7.87 -16.95
CA PHE A 67 9.16 9.13 -16.26
C PHE A 67 10.62 9.56 -16.47
N LEU A 68 11.56 8.63 -16.64
CA LEU A 68 12.99 8.95 -16.85
C LEU A 68 13.38 9.25 -18.31
N LYS A 69 12.42 9.16 -19.24
CA LYS A 69 12.61 9.51 -20.66
C LYS A 69 12.14 10.93 -21.00
N GLY A 70 11.56 11.65 -20.04
CA GLY A 70 11.10 13.03 -20.16
C GLY A 70 12.14 14.06 -19.77
#